data_AF-A0A5J5F0M2-F1
#
_entry.id   AF-A0A5J5F0M2-F1
#
_cell.length_a   1.000
_cell.length_b   1.000
_cell.length_c   1.000
_cell.angle_alpha   90.00
_cell.angle_beta   90.00
_cell.angle_gamma   90.00
#
_symmetry.space_group_name_H-M   'P 1'
#
loop_
_entity.id
_entity.type
_entity.pdbx_description
1 polymer ?
#
loop_
_entity_poly.entity_id
_entity_poly.type
_entity_poly.pdbx_seq_one_letter_code
_entity_poly.pdbx_strand_id
1 'polypeptide(L)'
;EASHCNMLCSILRQILCQDESLFYHFQHEYERHKHLCREQQGQGQLKIPFESLKRIIRSVACYMTEKELYLIVDGIDESASQDRLDIINLLFSLRSNSYSKVKVLVASRPLPELTSVSGTPAYSRLALFDHPGMKRFTLELFQHNTLWSNMRQVTEAIRLKADGCFISTVLLKKQLLLFIEQGGHEHEYLEFLNNIPNGLEPLYRFMLSRVSLRIGLGLFELVMCAARPLTLFELQHALTIEVDSEERILSNEVFEESLITTSMVIDWGCGLLKIHTDAGKVEVVRTRHSTVLEFMLSDGKIKDSNAHMAMATVCIRYLAICSSYVMPRDGSPQVPMFWLGEQFESYARFLDKRPFINYVLRYSQDHVDQC
;
A
#
# COMPACT_ATOMS: atom_id res chain seq x y z
N GLU A 1 -0.44 -10.08 2.44
CA GLU A 1 -1.10 -10.65 1.25
C GLU A 1 -2.60 -10.32 1.16
N ALA A 2 -3.13 -10.13 -0.05
CA ALA A 2 -4.54 -9.91 -0.34
C ALA A 2 -5.35 -11.23 -0.31
N SER A 3 -5.60 -11.72 0.91
CA SER A 3 -6.39 -12.94 1.13
C SER A 3 -7.88 -12.72 0.81
N HIS A 4 -8.53 -13.69 0.15
CA HIS A 4 -9.99 -13.70 -0.01
C HIS A 4 -10.72 -13.68 1.33
N CYS A 5 -10.14 -14.26 2.38
CA CYS A 5 -10.69 -14.20 3.73
C CYS A 5 -10.80 -12.74 4.22
N ASN A 6 -9.74 -11.95 4.05
CA ASN A 6 -9.74 -10.54 4.41
C ASN A 6 -10.74 -9.73 3.56
N MET A 7 -10.88 -10.06 2.27
CA MET A 7 -11.87 -9.44 1.39
C MET A 7 -13.30 -9.69 1.87
N LEU A 8 -13.68 -10.94 2.15
CA LEU A 8 -15.02 -11.28 2.65
C LEU A 8 -15.27 -10.67 4.04
N CYS A 9 -14.27 -10.68 4.93
CA CYS A 9 -14.35 -9.99 6.22
C CYS A 9 -14.61 -8.49 6.06
N SER A 10 -13.93 -7.84 5.12
CA SER A 10 -14.13 -6.41 4.83
C SER A 10 -15.54 -6.14 4.31
N ILE A 11 -16.01 -6.91 3.33
CA ILE A 11 -17.37 -6.79 2.79
C ILE A 11 -18.41 -6.95 3.90
N LEU A 12 -18.30 -8.02 4.69
CA LEU A 12 -19.21 -8.32 5.78
C LEU A 12 -19.21 -7.25 6.87
N ARG A 13 -18.04 -6.71 7.22
CA ARG A 13 -17.92 -5.60 8.17
C ARG A 13 -18.60 -4.34 7.63
N GLN A 14 -18.41 -4.01 6.36
CA GLN A 14 -19.04 -2.85 5.74
C GLN A 14 -20.56 -2.98 5.68
N ILE A 15 -21.07 -4.19 5.42
CA ILE A 15 -22.50 -4.49 5.48
C ILE A 15 -23.04 -4.23 6.89
N LEU A 16 -22.39 -4.77 7.94
CA LEU A 16 -22.82 -4.56 9.33
C LEU A 16 -22.76 -3.09 9.76
N CYS A 17 -21.72 -2.36 9.35
CA CYS A 17 -21.61 -0.94 9.65
C CYS A 17 -22.72 -0.10 9.02
N GLN A 18 -23.36 -0.58 7.96
CA GLN A 18 -24.45 0.11 7.27
C GLN A 18 -25.83 -0.37 7.73
N ASP A 19 -25.96 -1.64 8.11
CA ASP A 19 -27.21 -2.20 8.62
C ASP A 19 -26.98 -3.25 9.71
N GLU A 20 -27.13 -2.80 10.97
CA GLU A 20 -26.96 -3.65 12.15
C GLU A 20 -28.01 -4.77 12.24
N SER A 21 -29.17 -4.64 11.57
CA SER A 21 -30.20 -5.69 11.58
C SER A 21 -29.71 -6.99 10.95
N LEU A 22 -28.69 -6.91 10.08
CA LEU A 22 -28.06 -8.07 9.47
C LEU A 22 -27.17 -8.85 10.44
N PHE A 23 -26.91 -8.33 11.65
CA PHE A 23 -26.13 -9.01 12.69
C PHE A 23 -26.67 -10.40 13.04
N TYR A 24 -27.98 -10.61 12.91
CA TYR A 24 -28.60 -11.93 13.11
C TYR A 24 -27.93 -13.04 12.26
N HIS A 25 -27.52 -12.72 11.02
CA HIS A 25 -26.84 -13.67 10.13
C HIS A 25 -25.41 -14.01 10.58
N PHE A 26 -24.80 -13.12 11.36
CA PHE A 26 -23.47 -13.30 11.90
C PHE A 26 -23.50 -14.07 13.21
N GLN A 27 -24.53 -13.84 14.02
CA GLN A 27 -24.68 -14.44 15.34
C GLN A 27 -24.63 -15.96 15.28
N HIS A 28 -25.37 -16.58 14.36
CA HIS A 28 -25.41 -18.03 14.21
C HIS A 28 -24.02 -18.65 13.94
N GLU A 29 -23.25 -18.03 13.04
CA GLU A 29 -21.91 -18.52 12.69
C GLU A 29 -20.87 -18.19 13.78
N TYR A 30 -21.03 -17.05 14.45
CA TYR A 30 -20.21 -16.66 15.59
C TYR A 30 -20.40 -17.62 16.78
N GLU A 31 -21.64 -17.94 17.13
CA GLU A 31 -21.95 -18.89 18.21
C GLU A 31 -21.41 -20.28 17.89
N ARG A 32 -21.65 -20.78 16.67
CA ARG A 32 -21.09 -22.04 16.20
C ARG A 32 -19.58 -22.10 16.35
N HIS A 33 -18.88 -21.01 16.01
CA HIS A 33 -17.42 -20.96 16.11
C HIS A 33 -16.93 -20.83 17.56
N LYS A 34 -17.63 -20.06 18.40
CA LYS A 34 -17.35 -19.94 19.83
C LYS A 34 -17.45 -21.29 20.56
N HIS A 35 -18.39 -22.14 20.17
CA HIS A 35 -18.50 -23.50 20.70
C HIS A 35 -17.29 -24.36 20.30
N LEU A 36 -16.88 -24.34 19.04
CA LEU A 36 -15.72 -25.09 18.55
C LEU A 36 -14.39 -24.63 19.18
N CYS A 37 -14.21 -23.32 19.40
CA CYS A 37 -13.00 -22.79 20.06
C CYS A 37 -12.94 -23.08 21.57
N ARG A 38 -14.08 -23.31 22.23
CA ARG A 38 -14.09 -23.71 23.66
C ARG A 38 -13.62 -25.15 23.87
N GLU A 39 -13.79 -26.00 22.87
CA GLU A 39 -13.32 -27.39 22.89
C GLU A 39 -11.82 -27.50 22.58
N GLN A 40 -11.25 -26.52 21.87
CA GLN A 40 -9.83 -26.42 21.59
C GLN A 40 -9.19 -25.37 22.51
N GLN A 41 -8.69 -25.80 23.68
CA GLN A 41 -7.97 -24.94 24.62
C GLN A 41 -6.80 -24.22 23.93
N GLY A 42 -6.95 -22.94 23.58
CA GLY A 42 -5.88 -22.15 23.00
C GLY A 42 -6.23 -20.67 22.88
N GLN A 43 -5.37 -19.82 23.43
CA GLN A 43 -5.42 -18.35 23.43
C GLN A 43 -5.17 -17.75 22.03
N GLY A 44 -5.99 -18.11 21.04
CA GLY A 44 -5.96 -17.51 19.70
C GLY A 44 -7.04 -16.44 19.53
N GLN A 45 -6.75 -15.38 18.77
CA GLN A 45 -7.79 -14.48 18.25
C GLN A 45 -8.86 -15.32 17.52
N LEU A 46 -10.14 -15.03 17.79
CA LEU A 46 -11.30 -15.63 17.12
C LEU A 46 -11.27 -15.30 15.62
N LYS A 47 -10.56 -16.11 14.84
CA LYS A 47 -10.47 -15.98 13.39
C LYS A 47 -11.57 -16.81 12.75
N ILE A 48 -12.62 -16.14 12.25
CA ILE A 48 -13.75 -16.81 11.60
C ILE A 48 -13.24 -17.60 10.37
N PRO A 49 -13.55 -18.90 10.24
CA PRO A 49 -13.12 -19.71 9.11
C PRO A 49 -13.68 -19.19 7.78
N PHE A 50 -12.93 -19.37 6.70
CA PHE A 50 -13.31 -18.91 5.37
C PHE A 50 -14.68 -19.44 4.91
N GLU A 51 -14.96 -20.73 5.14
CA GLU A 51 -16.28 -21.32 4.84
C GLU A 51 -17.42 -20.66 5.62
N SER A 52 -17.18 -20.28 6.88
CA SER A 52 -18.19 -19.57 7.67
C SER A 52 -18.47 -18.19 7.06
N LEU A 53 -17.45 -17.46 6.59
CA LEU A 53 -17.64 -16.18 5.90
C LEU A 53 -18.51 -16.33 4.65
N LYS A 54 -18.26 -17.38 3.84
CA LYS A 54 -19.10 -17.68 2.65
C LYS A 54 -20.55 -17.97 3.03
N ARG A 55 -20.79 -18.69 4.14
CA ARG A 55 -22.14 -18.95 4.65
C ARG A 55 -22.84 -17.67 5.10
N ILE A 56 -22.16 -16.79 5.83
CA ILE A 56 -22.73 -15.51 6.28
C ILE A 56 -23.16 -14.67 5.07
N ILE A 57 -22.27 -14.52 4.08
CA ILE A 57 -22.57 -13.74 2.86
C ILE A 57 -23.81 -14.27 2.13
N ARG A 58 -23.91 -15.60 1.95
CA ARG A 58 -25.10 -16.21 1.34
C ARG A 58 -26.37 -15.96 2.15
N SER A 59 -26.26 -16.02 3.48
CA SER A 59 -27.38 -15.77 4.39
C SER A 59 -27.87 -14.33 4.30
N VAL A 60 -26.95 -13.36 4.27
CA VAL A 60 -27.25 -11.93 4.07
C VAL A 60 -27.96 -11.70 2.73
N ALA A 61 -27.49 -12.33 1.65
CA ALA A 61 -28.13 -12.21 0.35
C ALA A 61 -29.56 -12.78 0.31
N CYS A 62 -29.90 -13.69 1.21
CA CYS A 62 -31.23 -14.28 1.35
C CYS A 62 -32.14 -13.54 2.34
N TYR A 63 -31.63 -12.50 3.01
CA TYR A 63 -32.43 -11.74 3.97
C TYR A 63 -33.51 -10.93 3.26
N MET A 64 -34.72 -10.95 3.82
CA MET A 64 -35.81 -10.10 3.37
C MET A 64 -35.59 -8.69 3.87
N THR A 65 -35.08 -7.83 3.00
CA THR A 65 -34.85 -6.41 3.26
C THR A 65 -35.53 -5.61 2.15
N GLU A 66 -36.22 -4.52 2.53
CA GLU A 66 -36.75 -3.55 1.56
C GLU A 66 -35.62 -2.76 0.85
N LYS A 67 -34.43 -2.72 1.46
CA LYS A 67 -33.27 -2.00 0.93
C LYS A 67 -32.54 -2.84 -0.12
N GLU A 68 -32.11 -2.14 -1.17
CA GLU A 68 -31.23 -2.70 -2.20
C GLU A 68 -29.78 -2.72 -1.69
N LEU A 69 -29.10 -3.86 -1.82
CA LEU A 69 -27.70 -4.01 -1.44
C LEU A 69 -26.82 -3.91 -2.68
N TYR A 70 -25.91 -2.94 -2.71
CA TYR A 70 -24.93 -2.78 -3.77
C TYR A 70 -23.56 -3.23 -3.28
N LEU A 71 -23.02 -4.27 -3.90
CA LEU A 71 -21.67 -4.76 -3.64
C LEU A 71 -20.76 -4.30 -4.78
N ILE A 72 -19.86 -3.36 -4.49
CA ILE A 72 -18.85 -2.89 -5.43
C ILE A 72 -17.51 -3.50 -5.01
N VAL A 73 -16.99 -4.40 -5.84
CA VAL A 73 -15.72 -5.08 -5.63
C VAL A 73 -14.73 -4.54 -6.65
N ASP A 74 -13.75 -3.78 -6.20
CA ASP A 74 -12.69 -3.21 -7.04
C ASP A 74 -11.40 -4.03 -6.93
N GLY A 75 -10.74 -4.28 -8.06
CA GLY A 75 -9.45 -4.98 -8.12
C GLY A 75 -9.48 -6.47 -7.75
N ILE A 76 -10.48 -7.24 -8.19
CA ILE A 76 -10.55 -8.69 -7.85
C ILE A 76 -9.34 -9.49 -8.38
N ASP A 77 -8.66 -9.00 -9.41
CA ASP A 77 -7.43 -9.59 -9.95
C ASP A 77 -6.24 -9.53 -8.99
N GLU A 78 -6.26 -8.58 -8.03
CA GLU A 78 -5.22 -8.41 -7.01
C GLU A 78 -5.35 -9.42 -5.85
N SER A 79 -6.44 -10.19 -5.80
CA SER A 79 -6.67 -11.21 -4.76
C SER A 79 -5.87 -12.49 -5.01
N ALA A 80 -5.78 -13.40 -4.04
CA ALA A 80 -5.16 -14.72 -4.25
C ALA A 80 -5.73 -15.43 -5.51
N SER A 81 -4.89 -16.17 -6.24
CA SER A 81 -5.33 -16.96 -7.40
C SER A 81 -6.05 -18.23 -6.95
N GLN A 82 -5.56 -18.85 -5.87
CA GLN A 82 -6.18 -19.98 -5.19
C GLN A 82 -7.60 -19.58 -4.76
N ASP A 83 -8.62 -20.28 -5.25
CA ASP A 83 -10.05 -20.08 -4.96
C ASP A 83 -10.72 -18.82 -5.55
N ARG A 84 -10.04 -18.08 -6.44
CA ARG A 84 -10.61 -16.87 -7.07
C ARG A 84 -11.90 -17.15 -7.85
N LEU A 85 -11.94 -18.27 -8.58
CA LEU A 85 -13.14 -18.74 -9.27
C LEU A 85 -14.30 -18.99 -8.30
N ASP A 86 -14.04 -19.61 -7.16
CA ASP A 86 -15.08 -19.88 -6.15
C ASP A 86 -15.64 -18.57 -5.59
N ILE A 87 -14.78 -17.58 -5.35
CA ILE A 87 -15.20 -16.24 -4.92
C ILE A 87 -16.02 -15.51 -5.99
N ILE A 88 -15.57 -15.52 -7.24
CA ILE A 88 -16.30 -14.92 -8.35
C ILE A 88 -17.69 -15.57 -8.47
N ASN A 89 -17.75 -16.90 -8.42
CA ASN A 89 -19.01 -17.64 -8.44
C ASN A 89 -19.88 -17.33 -7.22
N LEU A 90 -19.30 -17.21 -6.03
CA LEU A 90 -20.01 -16.81 -4.82
C LEU A 90 -20.66 -15.44 -5.01
N LEU A 91 -19.89 -14.42 -5.37
CA LEU A 91 -20.37 -13.05 -5.57
C LEU A 91 -21.50 -13.00 -6.59
N PHE A 92 -21.33 -13.68 -7.72
CA PHE A 92 -22.33 -13.72 -8.78
C PHE A 92 -23.54 -14.63 -8.46
N SER A 93 -23.41 -15.56 -7.49
CA SER A 93 -24.51 -16.37 -6.97
C SER A 93 -25.40 -15.61 -5.98
N LEU A 94 -24.96 -14.46 -5.46
CA LEU A 94 -25.76 -13.61 -4.54
C LEU A 94 -26.93 -12.91 -5.22
N ARG A 95 -27.33 -13.38 -6.40
CA ARG A 95 -28.39 -12.81 -7.22
C ARG A 95 -29.64 -12.48 -6.40
N SER A 96 -30.37 -11.49 -6.90
CA SER A 96 -31.70 -11.20 -6.43
C SER A 96 -32.59 -12.43 -6.57
N ASN A 97 -32.93 -13.08 -5.45
CA ASN A 97 -34.14 -13.91 -5.41
C ASN A 97 -35.35 -12.97 -5.35
N SER A 98 -36.57 -13.47 -5.52
CA SER A 98 -37.81 -12.66 -5.58
C SER A 98 -38.02 -11.67 -4.42
N TYR A 99 -37.22 -11.75 -3.36
CA TYR A 99 -37.37 -11.05 -2.08
C TYR A 99 -36.16 -10.21 -1.64
N SER A 100 -35.00 -10.29 -2.31
CA SER A 100 -33.83 -9.47 -2.00
C SER A 100 -33.27 -8.87 -3.28
N LYS A 101 -32.81 -7.61 -3.21
CA LYS A 101 -32.27 -6.89 -4.37
C LYS A 101 -30.78 -6.64 -4.18
N VAL A 102 -29.99 -7.71 -4.32
CA VAL A 102 -28.52 -7.59 -4.34
C VAL A 102 -28.06 -7.33 -5.76
N LYS A 103 -27.25 -6.28 -5.93
CA LYS A 103 -26.60 -5.90 -7.18
C LYS A 103 -25.09 -5.93 -6.95
N VAL A 104 -24.37 -6.64 -7.81
CA VAL A 104 -22.93 -6.81 -7.70
C VAL A 104 -22.25 -6.19 -8.91
N LEU A 105 -21.29 -5.31 -8.65
CA LEU A 105 -20.40 -4.72 -9.63
C LEU A 105 -18.97 -5.17 -9.30
N VAL A 106 -18.30 -5.78 -10.27
CA VAL A 106 -16.90 -6.22 -10.13
C VAL A 106 -16.06 -5.47 -11.15
N ALA A 107 -15.03 -4.75 -10.67
CA ALA A 107 -14.00 -4.13 -11.49
C ALA A 107 -12.71 -4.95 -11.37
N SER A 108 -12.03 -5.14 -12.51
CA SER A 108 -10.88 -6.04 -12.63
C SER A 108 -10.07 -5.73 -13.87
N ARG A 109 -8.76 -6.01 -13.83
CA ARG A 109 -7.98 -6.24 -15.07
C ARG A 109 -8.48 -7.51 -15.80
N PRO A 110 -8.14 -7.71 -17.08
CA PRO A 110 -8.58 -8.89 -17.83
C PRO A 110 -8.24 -10.20 -17.12
N LEU A 111 -9.27 -10.98 -16.75
CA LEU A 111 -9.15 -12.28 -16.11
C LEU A 111 -9.87 -13.37 -16.93
N PRO A 112 -9.24 -14.53 -17.17
CA PRO A 112 -9.91 -15.69 -17.76
C PRO A 112 -11.16 -16.11 -17.00
N GLU A 113 -11.11 -16.06 -15.67
CA GLU A 113 -12.18 -16.44 -14.75
C GLU A 113 -13.46 -15.62 -14.90
N LEU A 114 -13.34 -14.34 -15.26
CA LEU A 114 -14.50 -13.48 -15.52
C LEU A 114 -15.08 -13.72 -16.91
N THR A 115 -14.28 -14.27 -17.83
CA THR A 115 -14.71 -14.55 -19.20
C THR A 115 -15.62 -15.79 -19.24
N SER A 116 -15.38 -16.78 -18.37
CA SER A 116 -16.23 -17.98 -18.29
C SER A 116 -17.63 -17.67 -17.72
N VAL A 117 -17.75 -16.72 -16.79
CA VAL A 117 -19.03 -16.36 -16.15
C VAL A 117 -19.86 -15.41 -17.03
N SER A 118 -19.17 -14.53 -17.78
CA SER A 118 -19.79 -13.53 -18.67
C SER A 118 -20.58 -14.10 -19.86
N GLY A 119 -20.47 -15.40 -20.15
CA GLY A 119 -21.24 -16.06 -21.22
C GLY A 119 -22.71 -16.31 -20.87
N THR A 120 -23.11 -16.05 -19.62
CA THR A 120 -24.50 -16.22 -19.18
C THR A 120 -25.28 -14.90 -19.30
N PRO A 121 -26.57 -14.94 -19.71
CA PRO A 121 -27.37 -13.74 -19.99
C PRO A 121 -27.65 -12.85 -18.76
N ALA A 122 -27.22 -13.27 -17.57
CA ALA A 122 -27.41 -12.55 -16.31
C ALA A 122 -26.28 -11.55 -15.98
N TYR A 123 -25.18 -11.53 -16.75
CA TYR A 123 -24.05 -10.64 -16.49
C TYR A 123 -23.71 -9.77 -17.69
N SER A 124 -23.56 -8.47 -17.44
CA SER A 124 -23.11 -7.51 -18.44
C SER A 124 -21.63 -7.20 -18.22
N ARG A 125 -20.81 -7.51 -19.23
CA ARG A 125 -19.39 -7.09 -19.24
C ARG A 125 -19.27 -5.74 -19.93
N LEU A 126 -18.71 -4.77 -19.22
CA LEU A 126 -18.34 -3.48 -19.79
C LEU A 126 -16.81 -3.41 -19.85
N ALA A 127 -16.27 -3.46 -21.07
CA ALA A 127 -14.84 -3.30 -21.28
C ALA A 127 -14.55 -1.81 -21.49
N LEU A 128 -13.83 -1.21 -20.54
CA LEU A 128 -13.40 0.18 -20.63
C LEU A 128 -12.14 0.27 -21.51
N PHE A 129 -12.33 0.45 -22.81
CA PHE A 129 -11.26 0.80 -23.77
C PHE A 129 -11.41 2.27 -24.17
N ASP A 130 -11.05 3.19 -23.28
CA ASP A 130 -11.46 4.59 -23.44
C ASP A 130 -10.38 5.49 -24.06
N HIS A 131 -10.23 5.41 -25.38
CA HIS A 131 -9.40 6.34 -26.15
C HIS A 131 -9.96 7.80 -26.16
N PRO A 132 -11.29 8.05 -26.26
CA PRO A 132 -11.86 9.40 -26.16
C PRO A 132 -11.70 10.05 -24.78
N GLY A 133 -11.98 9.33 -23.70
CA GLY A 133 -11.83 9.80 -22.33
C GLY A 133 -10.37 10.08 -21.97
N MET A 134 -9.42 9.32 -22.51
CA MET A 134 -8.00 9.62 -22.37
C MET A 134 -7.63 10.99 -22.97
N LYS A 135 -8.17 11.34 -24.15
CA LYS A 135 -7.94 12.67 -24.75
C LYS A 135 -8.47 13.77 -23.83
N ARG A 136 -9.70 13.61 -23.34
CA ARG A 136 -10.33 14.57 -22.42
C ARG A 136 -9.54 14.69 -21.10
N PHE A 137 -9.18 13.55 -20.50
CA PHE A 137 -8.39 13.48 -19.28
C PHE A 137 -7.05 14.18 -19.43
N THR A 138 -6.33 13.92 -20.53
CA THR A 138 -5.04 14.57 -20.77
C THR A 138 -5.25 16.08 -20.90
N LEU A 139 -6.25 16.54 -21.67
CA LEU A 139 -6.54 17.98 -21.77
C LEU A 139 -6.84 18.60 -20.39
N GLU A 140 -7.75 18.01 -19.61
CA GLU A 140 -8.11 18.47 -18.25
C GLU A 140 -6.91 18.48 -17.31
N LEU A 141 -6.07 17.44 -17.36
CA LEU A 141 -4.86 17.35 -16.54
C LEU A 141 -3.90 18.52 -16.82
N PHE A 142 -3.90 19.07 -18.03
CA PHE A 142 -3.01 20.15 -18.47
C PHE A 142 -3.68 21.53 -18.54
N GLN A 143 -5.00 21.64 -18.29
CA GLN A 143 -5.76 22.90 -18.39
C GLN A 143 -5.22 24.03 -17.53
N HIS A 144 -4.61 23.72 -16.37
CA HIS A 144 -4.07 24.73 -15.46
C HIS A 144 -2.61 25.13 -15.75
N ASN A 145 -1.96 24.48 -16.72
CA ASN A 145 -0.56 24.74 -17.07
C ASN A 145 -0.43 25.75 -18.23
N THR A 146 -1.26 26.79 -18.26
CA THR A 146 -1.45 27.74 -19.38
C THR A 146 -0.22 28.57 -19.78
N LEU A 147 0.96 28.28 -19.24
CA LEU A 147 2.17 29.07 -19.41
C LEU A 147 3.04 28.63 -20.60
N TRP A 148 2.76 27.50 -21.25
CA TRP A 148 3.59 27.00 -22.36
C TRP A 148 3.02 27.46 -23.70
N SER A 149 3.84 28.08 -24.55
CA SER A 149 3.46 28.45 -25.91
C SER A 149 3.10 27.23 -26.77
N ASN A 150 3.66 26.05 -26.46
CA ASN A 150 3.50 24.79 -27.20
C ASN A 150 2.57 23.75 -26.52
N MET A 151 1.70 24.15 -25.58
CA MET A 151 0.81 23.25 -24.80
C MET A 151 0.17 22.12 -25.62
N ARG A 152 -0.37 22.44 -26.80
CA ARG A 152 -1.09 21.45 -27.62
C ARG A 152 -0.18 20.33 -28.10
N GLN A 153 1.05 20.65 -28.51
CA GLN A 153 2.01 19.67 -29.01
C GLN A 153 2.51 18.77 -27.87
N VAL A 154 2.82 19.36 -26.71
CA VAL A 154 3.26 18.64 -25.50
C VAL A 154 2.16 17.71 -25.00
N THR A 155 0.91 18.20 -24.94
CA THR A 155 -0.25 17.40 -24.52
C THR A 155 -0.47 16.21 -25.45
N GLU A 156 -0.35 16.42 -26.76
CA GLU A 156 -0.49 15.34 -27.75
C GLU A 156 0.66 14.32 -27.68
N ALA A 157 1.90 14.79 -27.50
CA ALA A 157 3.06 13.92 -27.32
C ALA A 157 2.88 13.00 -26.09
N ILE A 158 2.44 13.56 -24.96
CA ILE A 158 2.14 12.77 -23.75
C ILE A 158 1.00 11.79 -23.99
N ARG A 159 -0.08 12.22 -24.65
CA ARG A 159 -1.23 11.36 -24.97
C ARG A 159 -0.81 10.15 -25.81
N LEU A 160 -0.02 10.38 -26.87
CA LEU A 160 0.49 9.32 -27.74
C LEU A 160 1.42 8.39 -26.97
N LYS A 161 2.29 8.94 -26.14
CA LYS A 161 3.27 8.16 -25.38
C LYS A 161 2.68 7.35 -24.24
N ALA A 162 1.61 7.85 -23.63
CA ALA A 162 0.90 7.15 -22.57
C ALA A 162 0.13 5.92 -23.06
N ASP A 163 -0.13 5.82 -24.38
CA ASP A 163 -0.77 4.68 -25.04
C ASP A 163 -2.05 4.21 -24.32
N GLY A 164 -2.93 5.17 -23.98
CA GLY A 164 -4.18 4.87 -23.28
C GLY A 164 -4.05 4.54 -21.78
N CYS A 165 -2.86 4.59 -21.20
CA CYS A 165 -2.64 4.37 -19.77
C CYS A 165 -2.67 5.67 -18.94
N PHE A 166 -3.72 5.86 -18.14
CA PHE A 166 -3.90 7.06 -17.29
C PHE A 166 -2.72 7.29 -16.33
N ILE A 167 -2.17 6.22 -15.78
CA ILE A 167 -1.01 6.28 -14.88
C ILE A 167 0.20 6.82 -15.62
N SER A 168 0.48 6.30 -16.82
CA SER A 168 1.57 6.80 -17.68
C SER A 168 1.40 8.29 -17.97
N THR A 169 0.18 8.75 -18.31
CA THR A 169 -0.10 10.18 -18.54
C THR A 169 0.27 11.04 -17.33
N VAL A 170 -0.12 10.63 -16.13
CA VAL A 170 0.20 11.35 -14.88
C VAL A 170 1.69 11.35 -14.58
N LEU A 171 2.38 10.22 -14.80
CA LEU A 171 3.81 10.11 -14.55
C LEU A 171 4.63 10.92 -15.56
N LEU A 172 4.28 10.86 -16.84
CA LEU A 172 4.90 11.68 -17.90
C LEU A 172 4.75 13.18 -17.61
N LYS A 173 3.57 13.63 -17.19
CA LYS A 173 3.35 15.00 -16.72
C LYS A 173 4.33 15.36 -15.60
N LYS A 174 4.45 14.50 -14.58
CA LYS A 174 5.36 14.74 -13.45
C LYS A 174 6.82 14.79 -13.91
N GLN A 175 7.24 13.89 -14.79
CA GLN A 175 8.61 13.90 -15.31
C GLN A 175 8.91 15.19 -16.06
N LEU A 176 7.95 15.71 -16.82
CA LEU A 176 8.08 16.99 -17.49
C LEU A 176 8.15 18.15 -16.49
N LEU A 177 7.31 18.17 -15.46
CA LEU A 177 7.36 19.21 -14.41
C LEU A 177 8.71 19.21 -13.68
N LEU A 178 9.24 18.03 -13.34
CA LEU A 178 10.58 17.90 -12.73
C LEU A 178 11.69 18.41 -13.67
N PHE A 179 11.60 18.12 -14.96
CA PHE A 179 12.55 18.63 -15.95
C PHE A 179 12.53 20.17 -16.01
N ILE A 180 11.34 20.78 -15.92
CA ILE A 180 11.17 22.24 -15.87
C ILE A 180 11.78 22.83 -14.60
N GLU A 181 11.50 22.22 -13.44
CA GLU A 181 12.07 22.65 -12.14
C GLU A 181 13.60 22.58 -12.12
N GLN A 182 14.19 21.67 -12.90
CA GLN A 182 15.64 21.50 -13.07
C GLN A 182 16.26 22.45 -14.11
N GLY A 183 15.48 23.41 -14.64
CA GLY A 183 15.96 24.43 -15.58
C GLY A 183 15.71 24.10 -17.06
N GLY A 184 14.95 23.05 -17.36
CA GLY A 184 14.62 22.68 -18.74
C GLY A 184 13.83 23.75 -19.49
N HIS A 185 14.24 24.03 -20.73
CA HIS A 185 13.63 25.06 -21.56
C HIS A 185 12.51 24.50 -22.45
N GLU A 186 11.55 25.36 -22.82
CA GLU A 186 10.35 24.96 -23.55
C GLU A 186 10.62 24.27 -24.90
N HIS A 187 11.70 24.68 -25.59
CA HIS A 187 12.09 24.06 -26.86
C HIS A 187 12.59 22.62 -26.71
N GLU A 188 12.96 22.19 -25.50
CA GLU A 188 13.48 20.85 -25.19
C GLU A 188 12.36 19.89 -24.76
N TYR A 189 11.15 20.37 -24.49
CA TYR A 189 10.07 19.55 -23.90
C TYR A 189 9.72 18.33 -24.75
N LEU A 190 9.61 18.51 -26.07
CA LEU A 190 9.28 17.41 -26.98
C LEU A 190 10.42 16.40 -27.10
N GLU A 191 11.67 16.87 -27.12
CA GLU A 191 12.85 16.01 -27.15
C GLU A 191 12.98 15.20 -25.86
N PHE A 192 12.84 15.86 -24.70
CA PHE A 192 12.80 15.21 -23.40
C PHE A 192 11.71 14.12 -23.34
N LEU A 193 10.49 14.46 -23.76
CA LEU A 193 9.39 13.50 -23.81
C LEU A 193 9.68 12.34 -24.76
N ASN A 194 10.32 12.58 -25.91
CA ASN A 194 10.71 11.52 -26.85
C ASN A 194 11.75 10.56 -26.25
N ASN A 195 12.68 11.07 -25.43
CA ASN A 195 13.73 10.28 -24.78
C ASN A 195 13.24 9.40 -23.62
N ILE A 196 12.07 9.68 -23.04
CA ILE A 196 11.45 8.79 -22.07
C ILE A 196 11.06 7.47 -22.77
N PRO A 197 11.21 6.28 -22.19
CA PRO A 197 10.77 5.05 -22.83
C PRO A 197 9.23 4.88 -22.81
N ASN A 198 8.70 4.06 -23.73
CA ASN A 198 7.27 3.74 -23.79
C ASN A 198 6.92 2.57 -22.85
N GLY A 199 5.70 2.58 -22.32
CA GLY A 199 5.22 1.55 -21.40
C GLY A 199 5.55 1.83 -19.93
N LEU A 200 4.77 1.24 -19.01
CA LEU A 200 4.89 1.50 -17.58
C LEU A 200 6.20 0.99 -16.98
N GLU A 201 6.60 -0.26 -17.25
CA GLU A 201 7.81 -0.82 -16.65
C GLU A 201 9.09 -0.10 -17.12
N PRO A 202 9.29 0.19 -18.42
CA PRO A 202 10.44 1.00 -18.84
C PRO A 202 10.41 2.40 -18.26
N LEU A 203 9.23 3.02 -18.13
CA LEU A 203 9.07 4.32 -17.46
C LEU A 203 9.48 4.24 -15.99
N TYR A 204 9.10 3.20 -15.26
CA TYR A 204 9.56 2.98 -13.88
C TYR A 204 11.08 2.83 -13.79
N ARG A 205 11.69 2.05 -14.69
CA ARG A 205 13.16 1.92 -14.76
C ARG A 205 13.84 3.27 -15.00
N PHE A 206 13.32 4.07 -15.94
CA PHE A 206 13.82 5.42 -16.24
C PHE A 206 13.68 6.37 -15.04
N MET A 207 12.60 6.26 -14.28
CA MET A 207 12.39 7.09 -13.09
C MET A 207 13.35 6.71 -11.98
N LEU A 208 13.53 5.41 -11.74
CA LEU A 208 14.42 4.88 -10.70
C LEU A 208 15.91 5.07 -11.02
N SER A 209 16.31 5.15 -12.29
CA SER A 209 17.71 5.38 -12.67
C SER A 209 18.25 6.75 -12.24
N ARG A 210 17.37 7.66 -11.76
CA ARG A 210 17.73 8.98 -11.25
C ARG A 210 18.18 8.96 -9.79
N VAL A 211 17.91 7.88 -9.08
CA VAL A 211 18.29 7.69 -7.68
C VAL A 211 19.34 6.59 -7.66
N SER A 212 20.29 6.67 -6.71
CA SER A 212 21.23 5.57 -6.56
C SER A 212 20.46 4.28 -6.27
N LEU A 213 20.87 3.19 -6.91
CA LEU A 213 20.16 1.92 -6.81
C LEU A 213 19.97 1.50 -5.33
N ARG A 214 20.98 1.74 -4.49
CA ARG A 214 20.97 1.44 -3.06
C ARG A 214 19.89 2.23 -2.30
N ILE A 215 19.85 3.55 -2.49
CA ILE A 215 18.89 4.43 -1.79
C ILE A 215 17.47 4.15 -2.26
N GLY A 216 17.28 4.03 -3.58
CA GLY A 216 15.99 3.73 -4.18
C GLY A 216 15.47 2.38 -3.69
N LEU A 217 16.26 1.31 -3.79
CA LEU A 217 15.84 -0.01 -3.34
C LEU A 217 15.54 -0.03 -1.84
N GLY A 218 16.40 0.53 -0.99
CA GLY A 218 16.14 0.57 0.46
C GLY A 218 14.83 1.30 0.82
N LEU A 219 14.53 2.41 0.16
CA LEU A 219 13.25 3.12 0.30
C LEU A 219 12.05 2.23 -0.05
N PHE A 220 12.13 1.55 -1.19
CA PHE A 220 11.05 0.69 -1.68
C PHE A 220 10.92 -0.58 -0.84
N GLU A 221 12.02 -1.20 -0.42
CA GLU A 221 12.05 -2.34 0.51
C GLU A 221 11.34 -2.00 1.81
N LEU A 222 11.70 -0.88 2.44
CA LEU A 222 11.08 -0.44 3.69
C LEU A 222 9.57 -0.18 3.53
N VAL A 223 9.17 0.53 2.47
CA VAL A 223 7.75 0.86 2.23
C VAL A 223 6.91 -0.38 1.93
N MET A 224 7.45 -1.36 1.20
CA MET A 224 6.69 -2.54 0.75
C MET A 224 6.70 -3.68 1.77
N CYS A 225 7.77 -3.85 2.53
CA CYS A 225 7.89 -4.88 3.56
C CYS A 225 7.22 -4.48 4.88
N ALA A 226 6.99 -3.19 5.13
CA ALA A 226 6.45 -2.74 6.41
C ALA A 226 5.09 -3.42 6.75
N ALA A 227 4.96 -3.92 7.98
CA ALA A 227 3.78 -4.58 8.52
C ALA A 227 2.52 -3.69 8.49
N ARG A 228 2.73 -2.38 8.46
CA ARG A 228 1.72 -1.37 8.14
C ARG A 228 2.38 -0.21 7.38
N PRO A 229 1.60 0.61 6.65
CA PRO A 229 2.12 1.84 6.06
C PRO A 229 2.86 2.68 7.10
N LEU A 230 4.11 3.03 6.77
CA LEU A 230 4.96 3.88 7.61
C LEU A 230 4.50 5.33 7.49
N THR A 231 4.58 6.08 8.57
CA THR A 231 4.46 7.54 8.51
C THR A 231 5.66 8.14 7.80
N LEU A 232 5.53 9.37 7.32
CA LEU A 232 6.68 10.09 6.73
C LEU A 232 7.88 10.14 7.69
N PHE A 233 7.64 10.48 8.95
CA PHE A 233 8.70 10.60 9.96
C PHE A 233 9.29 9.24 10.38
N GLU A 234 8.46 8.20 10.43
CA GLU A 234 8.93 6.82 10.63
C GLU A 234 9.88 6.38 9.50
N LEU A 235 9.51 6.67 8.25
CA LEU A 235 10.31 6.32 7.10
C LEU A 235 11.64 7.10 7.05
N GLN A 236 11.63 8.38 7.42
CA GLN A 236 12.86 9.18 7.54
C GLN A 236 13.84 8.56 8.54
N HIS A 237 13.35 8.16 9.70
CA HIS A 237 14.14 7.50 10.72
C HIS A 237 14.69 6.15 10.26
N ALA A 238 13.85 5.34 9.60
CA ALA A 238 14.24 4.05 9.07
C ALA A 238 15.32 4.18 7.98
N LEU A 239 15.17 5.14 7.04
CA LEU A 239 16.13 5.39 5.96
C LEU A 239 17.47 5.96 6.44
N THR A 240 17.48 6.64 7.58
CA THR A 240 18.71 7.17 8.20
C THR A 240 19.63 6.03 8.66
N ILE A 241 19.09 4.83 8.84
CA ILE A 241 19.86 3.66 9.24
C ILE A 241 20.41 2.95 8.00
N GLU A 242 21.72 2.99 7.84
CA GLU A 242 22.38 2.20 6.81
C GLU A 242 22.39 0.71 7.16
N VAL A 243 21.95 -0.15 6.24
CA VAL A 243 21.92 -1.62 6.44
C VAL A 243 23.29 -2.25 6.17
N ASP A 244 24.01 -1.80 5.12
CA ASP A 244 25.29 -2.42 4.71
C ASP A 244 26.55 -1.79 5.34
N SER A 245 26.40 -0.85 6.28
CA SER A 245 27.56 -0.32 6.99
C SER A 245 28.08 -1.36 7.99
N GLU A 246 29.35 -1.74 7.83
CA GLU A 246 30.14 -2.52 8.80
C GLU A 246 30.41 -1.74 10.09
N GLU A 247 30.17 -0.42 10.09
CA GLU A 247 30.40 0.43 11.25
C GLU A 247 29.40 0.13 12.38
N ARG A 248 29.92 0.25 13.61
CA ARG A 248 29.15 0.11 14.85
C ARG A 248 27.98 1.11 14.86
N ILE A 249 26.87 0.66 15.47
CA ILE A 249 25.67 1.42 15.85
C ILE A 249 25.94 2.94 15.91
N LEU A 250 25.24 3.72 15.07
CA LEU A 250 25.32 5.19 15.10
C LEU A 250 25.11 5.70 16.52
N SER A 251 25.93 6.66 16.97
CA SER A 251 25.59 7.36 18.21
C SER A 251 24.33 8.20 17.98
N ASN A 252 23.63 8.50 19.07
CA ASN A 252 22.42 9.32 18.97
C ASN A 252 22.69 10.69 18.33
N GLU A 253 23.86 11.28 18.58
CA GLU A 253 24.25 12.57 17.97
C GLU A 253 24.41 12.47 16.45
N VAL A 254 25.15 11.45 15.98
CA VAL A 254 25.38 11.23 14.54
C VAL A 254 24.07 10.91 13.82
N PHE A 255 23.18 10.15 14.46
CA PHE A 255 21.86 9.84 13.92
C PHE A 255 21.03 11.12 13.69
N GLU A 256 20.99 12.04 14.65
CA GLU A 256 20.26 13.31 14.52
C GLU A 256 20.81 14.19 13.40
N GLU A 257 22.14 14.26 13.26
CA GLU A 257 22.81 15.02 12.19
C GLU A 257 22.58 14.41 10.80
N SER A 258 22.32 13.11 10.73
CA SER A 258 22.15 12.35 9.48
C SER A 258 20.69 12.18 9.07
N LEU A 259 19.74 12.78 9.79
CA LEU A 259 18.32 12.59 9.55
C LEU A 259 17.91 12.95 8.12
N ILE A 260 17.28 11.98 7.45
CA ILE A 260 16.75 12.17 6.10
C ILE A 260 15.62 13.20 6.09
N THR A 261 15.71 14.16 5.19
CA THR A 261 14.71 15.24 5.07
C THR A 261 13.48 14.81 4.26
N THR A 262 12.38 15.55 4.39
CA THR A 262 11.16 15.28 3.60
C THR A 262 11.41 15.43 2.11
N SER A 263 12.23 16.41 1.70
CA SER A 263 12.60 16.59 0.29
C SER A 263 13.29 15.34 -0.25
N MET A 264 14.27 14.80 0.50
CA MET A 264 14.98 13.59 0.10
C MET A 264 14.03 12.40 -0.11
N VAL A 265 13.08 12.18 0.81
CA VAL A 265 12.08 11.10 0.64
C VAL A 265 11.24 11.28 -0.62
N ILE A 266 10.82 12.52 -0.91
CA ILE A 266 10.02 12.84 -2.11
C ILE A 266 10.84 12.62 -3.38
N ASP A 267 12.07 13.10 -3.40
CA ASP A 267 13.00 13.01 -4.52
C ASP A 267 13.36 11.54 -4.82
N TRP A 268 13.72 10.78 -3.78
CA TRP A 268 14.05 9.36 -3.88
C TRP A 268 12.84 8.49 -4.22
N GLY A 269 11.64 8.92 -3.83
CA GLY A 269 10.39 8.27 -4.22
C GLY A 269 10.07 8.40 -5.72
N CYS A 270 10.81 9.23 -6.47
CA CYS A 270 10.68 9.46 -7.91
C CYS A 270 9.24 9.76 -8.37
N GLY A 271 8.35 10.26 -7.49
CA GLY A 271 6.92 10.40 -7.78
C GLY A 271 6.13 9.08 -7.92
N LEU A 272 6.77 7.93 -7.70
CA LEU A 272 6.19 6.59 -7.58
C LEU A 272 5.61 6.33 -6.19
N LEU A 273 6.03 7.10 -5.19
CA LEU A 273 5.40 7.16 -3.87
C LEU A 273 4.39 8.31 -3.78
N LYS A 274 3.46 8.19 -2.83
CA LYS A 274 2.56 9.26 -2.42
C LYS A 274 2.51 9.33 -0.90
N ILE A 275 2.47 10.54 -0.39
CA ILE A 275 2.12 10.82 1.00
C ILE A 275 0.59 10.96 1.02
N HIS A 276 -0.05 10.19 1.89
CA HIS A 276 -1.50 10.17 2.04
C HIS A 276 -1.87 10.45 3.49
N THR A 277 -2.80 11.37 3.70
CA THR A 277 -3.33 11.65 5.03
C THR A 277 -4.44 10.65 5.35
N ASP A 278 -4.19 9.75 6.30
CA ASP A 278 -5.23 8.83 6.78
C ASP A 278 -6.30 9.58 7.59
N ALA A 279 -7.45 8.96 7.84
CA ALA A 279 -8.59 9.55 8.56
C ALA A 279 -8.23 10.10 9.96
N GLY A 280 -7.11 9.64 10.54
CA GLY A 280 -6.51 10.14 11.78
C GLY A 280 -5.58 11.36 11.65
N LYS A 281 -5.53 12.02 10.48
CA LYS A 281 -4.60 13.12 10.14
C LYS A 281 -3.11 12.75 10.13
N VAL A 282 -2.79 11.46 10.09
CA VAL A 282 -1.41 10.98 10.03
C VAL A 282 -1.01 10.82 8.57
N GLU A 283 0.11 11.43 8.18
CA GLU A 283 0.69 11.30 6.85
C GLU A 283 1.47 10.01 6.72
N VAL A 284 0.97 9.09 5.90
CA VAL A 284 1.58 7.79 5.62
C VAL A 284 2.10 7.71 4.18
N VAL A 285 3.23 7.03 4.00
CA VAL A 285 3.87 6.82 2.71
C VAL A 285 3.36 5.52 2.12
N ARG A 286 2.88 5.57 0.87
CA ARG A 286 2.43 4.41 0.10
C ARG A 286 2.91 4.50 -1.33
N THR A 287 2.91 3.36 -2.03
CA THR A 287 3.04 3.38 -3.48
C THR A 287 1.88 4.17 -4.10
N ARG A 288 2.16 4.90 -5.18
CA ARG A 288 1.17 5.71 -5.87
C ARG A 288 0.09 4.83 -6.50
N HIS A 289 0.49 3.68 -7.02
CA HIS A 289 -0.36 2.71 -7.70
C HIS A 289 0.13 1.28 -7.45
N SER A 290 -0.77 0.28 -7.49
CA SER A 290 -0.44 -1.14 -7.26
C SER A 290 0.54 -1.70 -8.29
N THR A 291 0.51 -1.21 -9.54
CA THR A 291 1.49 -1.56 -10.59
C THR A 291 2.94 -1.24 -10.23
N VAL A 292 3.20 -0.29 -9.32
CA VAL A 292 4.57 -0.03 -8.84
C VAL A 292 5.06 -1.18 -7.96
N LEU A 293 4.19 -1.68 -7.08
CA LEU A 293 4.47 -2.84 -6.23
C LEU A 293 4.70 -4.08 -7.10
N GLU A 294 3.82 -4.33 -8.08
CA GLU A 294 3.97 -5.44 -9.03
C GLU A 294 5.31 -5.40 -9.76
N PHE A 295 5.70 -4.24 -10.28
CA PHE A 295 6.98 -4.07 -10.98
C PHE A 295 8.19 -4.35 -10.08
N MET A 296 8.15 -3.91 -8.82
CA MET A 296 9.25 -4.12 -7.88
C MET A 296 9.40 -5.60 -7.49
N LEU A 297 8.28 -6.32 -7.40
CA LEU A 297 8.26 -7.75 -7.08
C LEU A 297 8.57 -8.63 -8.31
N SER A 298 8.03 -8.31 -9.49
CA SER A 298 8.16 -9.13 -10.71
C SER A 298 9.57 -9.13 -11.30
N ASP A 299 10.29 -8.01 -11.20
CA ASP A 299 11.67 -7.87 -11.68
C ASP A 299 12.69 -8.53 -10.71
N GLY A 300 12.21 -9.15 -9.63
CA GLY A 300 13.04 -9.79 -8.60
C GLY A 300 13.97 -8.81 -7.86
N LYS A 301 13.74 -7.50 -8.03
CA LYS A 301 14.53 -6.42 -7.45
C LYS A 301 14.43 -6.38 -5.94
N ILE A 302 13.26 -6.70 -5.42
CA ILE A 302 12.99 -6.82 -4.00
C ILE A 302 12.53 -8.24 -3.75
N LYS A 303 13.41 -9.03 -3.13
CA LYS A 303 13.04 -10.35 -2.62
C LYS A 303 12.46 -10.19 -1.23
N ASP A 304 11.30 -10.79 -1.00
CA ASP A 304 10.54 -10.62 0.23
C ASP A 304 11.38 -10.93 1.48
N SER A 305 12.10 -12.07 1.50
CA SER A 305 13.00 -12.45 2.59
C SER A 305 14.15 -11.45 2.82
N ASN A 306 14.72 -10.87 1.75
CA ASN A 306 15.77 -9.88 1.87
C ASN A 306 15.24 -8.54 2.41
N ALA A 307 14.02 -8.16 2.03
CA ALA A 307 13.38 -6.95 2.52
C ALA A 307 13.01 -7.07 4.01
N HIS A 308 12.51 -8.24 4.44
CA HIS A 308 12.27 -8.53 5.86
C HIS A 308 13.55 -8.51 6.68
N MET A 309 14.65 -9.05 6.15
CA MET A 309 15.98 -8.98 6.78
C MET A 309 16.50 -7.54 6.88
N ALA A 310 16.33 -6.72 5.84
CA ALA A 310 16.70 -5.31 5.86
C ALA A 310 15.87 -4.54 6.92
N MET A 311 14.55 -4.74 6.94
CA MET A 311 13.66 -4.12 7.93
C MET A 311 13.99 -4.55 9.36
N ALA A 312 14.25 -5.84 9.58
CA ALA A 312 14.66 -6.36 10.89
C ALA A 312 15.99 -5.75 11.34
N THR A 313 16.96 -5.62 10.43
CA THR A 313 18.24 -4.96 10.70
C THR A 313 18.05 -3.50 11.10
N VAL A 314 17.22 -2.76 10.35
CA VAL A 314 16.86 -1.37 10.67
C VAL A 314 16.19 -1.28 12.04
N CYS A 315 15.24 -2.16 12.35
CA CYS A 315 14.58 -2.22 13.66
C CYS A 315 15.59 -2.42 14.80
N ILE A 316 16.48 -3.41 14.69
CA ILE A 316 17.48 -3.73 15.72
C ILE A 316 18.47 -2.58 15.91
N ARG A 317 18.99 -2.02 14.82
CA ARG A 317 19.90 -0.86 14.87
C ARG A 317 19.19 0.36 15.49
N TYR A 318 17.91 0.58 15.19
CA TYR A 318 17.13 1.66 15.78
C TYR A 318 16.98 1.52 17.31
N LEU A 319 16.70 0.29 17.80
CA LEU A 319 16.67 0.01 19.24
C LEU A 319 18.03 0.23 19.90
N ALA A 320 19.10 -0.14 19.22
CA ALA A 320 20.46 0.09 19.71
C ALA A 320 20.77 1.60 19.85
N ILE A 321 20.36 2.42 18.87
CA ILE A 321 20.47 3.89 18.96
C ILE A 321 19.63 4.41 20.13
N CYS A 322 18.39 3.97 20.27
CA CYS A 322 17.50 4.42 21.35
C CYS A 322 17.97 3.98 22.75
N SER A 323 18.66 2.86 22.87
CA SER A 323 19.24 2.38 24.13
C SER A 323 20.59 3.03 24.46
N SER A 324 21.33 3.51 23.46
CA SER A 324 22.59 4.25 23.66
C SER A 324 22.42 5.53 24.47
N TYR A 325 21.23 6.12 24.50
CA TYR A 325 20.92 7.28 25.36
C TYR A 325 21.03 6.94 26.86
N VAL A 326 20.82 5.68 27.23
CA VAL A 326 20.85 5.20 28.63
C VAL A 326 22.18 4.53 28.98
N MET A 327 22.96 4.11 27.97
CA MET A 327 24.23 3.39 28.15
C MET A 327 25.42 4.34 27.93
N PRO A 328 26.28 4.58 28.93
CA PRO A 328 27.51 5.33 28.72
C PRO A 328 28.42 4.63 27.69
N ARG A 329 29.20 5.42 26.92
CA ARG A 329 30.12 4.92 25.87
C ARG A 329 31.19 3.94 26.37
N ASP A 330 31.35 3.78 27.69
CA ASP A 330 32.34 2.89 28.31
C ASP A 330 31.90 1.42 28.38
N GLY A 331 30.67 1.09 27.96
CA GLY A 331 30.17 -0.28 27.94
C GLY A 331 29.88 -0.85 29.33
N SER A 332 29.93 -0.03 30.38
CA SER A 332 29.46 -0.44 31.70
C SER A 332 27.93 -0.43 31.72
N PRO A 333 27.27 -1.55 32.08
CA PRO A 333 25.81 -1.56 32.20
C PRO A 333 25.41 -0.79 33.46
N GLN A 334 25.34 0.53 33.36
CA GLN A 334 24.61 1.36 34.30
C GLN A 334 23.18 1.57 33.82
N VAL A 335 22.51 0.52 33.31
CA VAL A 335 21.05 0.53 33.34
C VAL A 335 20.70 0.59 34.82
N PRO A 336 20.09 1.67 35.32
CA PRO A 336 19.76 1.74 36.72
C PRO A 336 18.84 0.56 37.03
N MET A 337 19.22 -0.29 38.01
CA MET A 337 18.34 -1.37 38.48
C MET A 337 16.97 -0.81 38.91
N PHE A 338 16.94 0.49 39.25
CA PHE A 338 15.75 1.31 39.45
C PHE A 338 15.93 2.66 38.77
N TRP A 339 14.97 3.06 37.94
CA TRP A 339 14.93 4.39 37.35
C TRP A 339 14.50 5.41 38.40
N LEU A 340 15.23 6.52 38.53
CA LEU A 340 14.72 7.70 39.23
C LEU A 340 13.62 8.36 38.38
N GLY A 341 12.62 8.98 39.01
CA GLY A 341 11.48 9.59 38.30
C GLY A 341 11.90 10.58 37.20
N GLU A 342 12.89 11.43 37.47
CA GLU A 342 13.42 12.40 36.49
C GLU A 342 14.14 11.73 35.32
N GLN A 343 14.87 10.63 35.57
CA GLN A 343 15.56 9.87 34.51
C GLN A 343 14.53 9.19 33.60
N PHE A 344 13.47 8.62 34.18
CA PHE A 344 12.39 7.99 33.43
C PHE A 344 11.67 9.01 32.56
N GLU A 345 11.32 10.17 33.10
CA GLU A 345 10.70 11.23 32.32
C GLU A 345 11.61 11.77 31.22
N SER A 346 12.91 11.95 31.49
CA SER A 346 13.87 12.39 30.46
C SER A 346 13.95 11.40 29.32
N TYR A 347 13.97 10.10 29.62
CA TYR A 347 13.99 9.06 28.60
C TYR A 347 12.67 8.92 27.86
N ALA A 348 11.53 9.04 28.55
CA ALA A 348 10.22 9.08 27.91
C ALA A 348 10.14 10.25 26.91
N ARG A 349 10.53 11.46 27.33
CA ARG A 349 10.61 12.64 26.45
C ARG A 349 11.59 12.46 25.28
N PHE A 350 12.66 11.69 25.48
CA PHE A 350 13.57 11.32 24.40
C PHE A 350 12.88 10.38 23.40
N LEU A 351 12.21 9.32 23.87
CA LEU A 351 11.47 8.39 23.02
C LEU A 351 10.26 9.03 22.32
N ASP A 352 9.65 10.07 22.89
CA ASP A 352 8.58 10.83 22.22
C ASP A 352 9.08 11.52 20.94
N LYS A 353 10.39 11.80 20.84
CA LYS A 353 11.05 12.32 19.63
C LYS A 353 11.49 11.21 18.66
N ARG A 354 11.06 9.97 18.88
CA ARG A 354 11.45 8.79 18.12
C ARG A 354 10.22 8.17 17.43
N PRO A 355 9.67 8.80 16.37
CA PRO A 355 8.45 8.35 15.68
C PRO A 355 8.46 6.88 15.29
N PHE A 356 9.63 6.32 14.97
CA PHE A 356 9.77 4.92 14.56
C PHE A 356 9.75 3.90 15.72
N ILE A 357 9.90 4.32 16.98
CA ILE A 357 10.03 3.39 18.10
C ILE A 357 8.78 2.52 18.29
N ASN A 358 7.59 3.10 18.12
CA ASN A 358 6.32 2.39 18.29
C ASN A 358 6.12 1.32 17.21
N TYR A 359 6.58 1.58 15.99
CA TYR A 359 6.59 0.58 14.94
C TYR A 359 7.53 -0.57 15.31
N VAL A 360 8.77 -0.23 15.67
CA VAL A 360 9.82 -1.21 15.97
C VAL A 360 9.45 -2.13 17.13
N LEU A 361 8.95 -1.58 18.23
CA LEU A 361 8.55 -2.36 19.41
C LEU A 361 7.39 -3.32 19.12
N ARG A 362 6.56 -3.01 18.11
CA ARG A 362 5.37 -3.80 17.80
C ARG A 362 5.62 -4.86 16.73
N TYR A 363 6.48 -4.58 15.74
CA TYR A 363 6.58 -5.38 14.52
C TYR A 363 7.97 -5.97 14.28
N SER A 364 9.00 -5.64 15.09
CA SER A 364 10.35 -6.18 14.88
C SER A 364 10.42 -7.70 14.89
N GLN A 365 9.71 -8.36 15.81
CA GLN A 365 9.63 -9.82 15.87
C GLN A 365 8.99 -10.40 14.60
N ASP A 366 7.91 -9.79 14.11
CA ASP A 366 7.22 -10.23 12.89
C ASP A 366 8.17 -10.21 11.69
N HIS A 367 9.07 -9.22 11.59
CA HIS A 367 10.07 -9.17 10.52
C HIS A 367 11.17 -10.22 10.68
N VAL A 368 11.62 -10.47 11.92
CA VAL A 368 12.62 -11.52 12.22
C VAL A 368 12.07 -12.91 11.90
N ASP A 369 10.81 -13.17 12.20
CA ASP A 369 10.16 -14.48 11.95
C ASP A 369 9.93 -14.75 10.44
N GLN A 370 10.00 -13.71 9.60
CA GLN A 370 9.84 -13.79 8.14
C GLN A 370 11.18 -13.79 7.37
N CYS A 371 12.30 -13.70 8.09
CA CYS A 371 13.64 -13.89 7.53
C CYS A 371 13.94 -15.38 7.36
#